data_AF-A0A955FUB1-F1
#
_entry.id   AF-A0A955FUB1-F1
#
_cell.length_a   1.000
_cell.length_b   1.000
_cell.length_c   1.000
_cell.angle_alpha   90.00
_cell.angle_beta   90.00
_cell.angle_gamma   90.00
#
_symmetry.space_group_name_H-M   'P 1'
#
loop_
_entity.id
_entity.type
_entity.pdbx_description
1 polymer ?
#
loop_
_entity_poly.entity_id
_entity_poly.type
_entity_poly.pdbx_seq_one_letter_code
_entity_poly.pdbx_strand_id
1 'polypeptide(L)' 'YPRNQSGDPTKQTAVSQAFGDRLDGIIEIAYQDESVTSIAAEDLLIASGKPYAKEDIDSLSASIILQDYLEIQRAAGQ' A
#
# COMPACT_ATOMS: atom_id res chain seq x y z
N TYR A 1 -3.99 3.37 0.87
CA TYR A 1 -4.79 4.38 1.62
C TYR A 1 -3.81 5.41 2.17
N PRO A 2 -3.57 6.54 1.48
CA PRO A 2 -2.48 7.45 1.84
C PRO A 2 -2.78 8.19 3.15
N ARG A 3 -1.79 8.29 4.04
CA ARG A 3 -1.82 9.07 5.27
C ARG A 3 -0.67 10.08 5.28
N ASN A 4 -0.78 11.12 6.11
CA ASN A 4 0.34 12.03 6.35
C ASN A 4 1.35 11.43 7.36
N GLN A 5 2.44 12.14 7.65
CA GLN A 5 3.46 11.69 8.61
C GLN A 5 2.96 11.50 10.05
N SER A 6 1.80 12.05 10.39
CA SER A 6 1.12 11.86 11.69
C SER A 6 0.12 10.70 11.67
N GLY A 7 -0.06 10.03 10.53
CA GLY A 7 -1.04 8.96 10.35
C GLY A 7 -2.45 9.46 10.04
N ASP A 8 -2.67 10.76 9.80
CA ASP A 8 -4.00 11.29 9.50
C ASP A 8 -4.36 11.12 8.01
N PRO A 9 -5.66 10.91 7.70
CA PRO A 9 -6.16 10.97 6.33
C PRO A 9 -5.79 12.28 5.62
N THR A 10 -5.46 12.16 4.33
CA THR A 10 -5.23 13.28 3.41
C THR A 10 -6.42 13.49 2.50
N LYS A 11 -6.40 14.54 1.67
CA LYS A 11 -7.42 14.73 0.62
C LYS A 11 -7.47 13.56 -0.38
N GLN A 12 -6.34 12.89 -0.59
CA GLN A 12 -6.21 11.77 -1.51
C GLN A 12 -6.79 10.47 -0.93
N THR A 13 -6.91 10.39 0.39
CA THR A 13 -7.59 9.31 1.09
C THR A 13 -9.05 9.21 0.67
N ALA A 14 -9.74 10.35 0.57
CA ALA A 14 -11.14 10.38 0.12
C ALA A 14 -11.30 9.84 -1.31
N VAL A 15 -10.29 10.03 -2.18
CA VAL A 15 -10.29 9.46 -3.53
C VAL A 15 -10.16 7.94 -3.49
N SER A 16 -9.28 7.43 -2.62
CA SER A 16 -9.11 5.98 -2.42
C SER A 16 -10.37 5.32 -1.86
N GLN A 17 -11.04 5.97 -0.91
CA GLN A 17 -12.31 5.52 -0.35
C GLN A 17 -13.41 5.51 -1.41
N ALA A 18 -13.59 6.62 -2.14
CA ALA A 18 -14.59 6.71 -3.19
C ALA A 18 -14.38 5.68 -4.32
N PHE A 19 -13.16 5.20 -4.53
CA PHE A 19 -12.88 4.09 -5.43
C PHE A 19 -13.31 2.75 -4.83
N GLY A 20 -12.92 2.46 -3.58
CA GLY A 20 -13.33 1.23 -2.90
C GLY A 20 -14.85 1.13 -2.71
N ASP A 21 -15.53 2.26 -2.46
CA ASP A 21 -16.99 2.33 -2.35
C ASP A 21 -17.70 1.88 -3.65
N ARG A 22 -17.06 2.01 -4.82
CA ARG A 22 -17.61 1.52 -6.09
C ARG A 22 -17.52 -0.01 -6.23
N LEU A 23 -16.69 -0.63 -5.42
CA LEU A 23 -16.45 -2.08 -5.38
C LEU A 23 -17.15 -2.74 -4.19
N ASP A 24 -17.78 -1.94 -3.32
CA ASP A 24 -18.50 -2.42 -2.15
C ASP A 24 -19.63 -3.39 -2.56
N GLY A 25 -19.76 -4.48 -1.81
CA GLY A 25 -20.68 -5.58 -2.11
C GLY A 25 -20.34 -6.45 -3.33
N ILE A 26 -19.29 -6.12 -4.10
CA ILE A 26 -18.79 -6.95 -5.21
C ILE A 26 -17.65 -7.85 -4.73
N ILE A 27 -16.70 -7.26 -4.00
CA ILE A 27 -15.53 -7.93 -3.43
C ILE A 27 -15.24 -7.37 -2.04
N GLU A 28 -14.52 -8.15 -1.22
CA GLU A 28 -14.02 -7.64 0.05
C GLU A 28 -12.91 -6.61 -0.20
N ILE A 29 -13.01 -5.46 0.47
CA ILE A 29 -12.05 -4.36 0.37
C ILE A 29 -11.30 -4.20 1.69
N ALA A 30 -9.97 -4.31 1.63
CA ALA A 30 -9.07 -4.00 2.74
C ALA A 30 -8.25 -2.74 2.42
N TYR A 31 -8.23 -1.79 3.34
CA TYR A 31 -7.44 -0.56 3.21
C TYR A 31 -6.15 -0.67 4.02
N GLN A 32 -5.00 -0.48 3.37
CA GLN A 32 -3.69 -0.42 4.00
C GLN A 32 -3.01 0.92 3.76
N ASP A 33 -2.25 1.42 4.73
CA ASP A 33 -1.48 2.66 4.61
C ASP A 33 -0.33 2.47 3.62
N GLU A 34 -0.29 3.30 2.59
CA GLU A 34 0.70 3.20 1.50
C GLU A 34 1.94 4.09 1.74
N SER A 35 1.83 5.08 2.64
CA SER A 35 2.91 6.05 2.88
C SER A 35 4.17 5.42 3.46
N VAL A 36 4.02 4.45 4.36
CA VAL A 36 5.12 3.67 4.95
C VAL A 36 5.69 2.69 3.92
N THR A 37 4.82 2.13 3.07
CA THR A 37 5.19 1.14 2.07
C THR A 37 6.08 1.72 0.97
N SER A 38 5.81 2.94 0.50
CA SER A 38 6.62 3.57 -0.54
C SER A 38 8.04 3.93 -0.09
N ILE A 39 8.23 4.28 1.19
CA ILE A 39 9.58 4.43 1.76
C ILE A 39 10.31 3.09 1.78
N ALA A 40 9.64 2.03 2.25
CA ALA A 40 10.23 0.69 2.28
C ALA A 40 10.57 0.16 0.87
N ALA A 41 9.71 0.42 -0.11
CA ALA A 41 9.96 0.06 -1.51
C ALA A 41 11.19 0.81 -2.07
N GLU A 42 11.30 2.11 -1.83
CA GLU A 42 12.45 2.89 -2.24
C GLU A 42 13.75 2.40 -1.58
N ASP A 43 13.73 2.13 -0.27
CA ASP A 43 14.88 1.59 0.46
C ASP A 43 15.36 0.25 -0.12
N LEU A 44 14.43 -0.64 -0.49
CA LEU A 44 14.75 -1.93 -1.12
C LEU A 44 15.34 -1.77 -2.53
N LEU A 45 14.83 -0.83 -3.32
CA LEU A 45 15.34 -0.52 -4.65
C LEU A 45 16.75 0.08 -4.57
N ILE A 46 16.99 1.00 -3.63
CA ILE A 46 18.32 1.54 -3.33
C ILE A 46 19.28 0.41 -2.92
N ALA A 47 18.85 -0.46 -1.99
CA ALA A 47 19.65 -1.59 -1.51
C ALA A 47 19.97 -2.61 -2.61
N SER A 48 19.14 -2.70 -3.66
CA SER A 48 19.38 -3.58 -4.81
C SER A 48 20.61 -3.18 -5.63
N GLY A 49 21.05 -1.92 -5.52
CA GLY A 49 22.20 -1.37 -6.25
C GLY A 49 21.99 -1.23 -7.75
N LYS A 50 20.76 -1.42 -8.25
CA LYS A 50 20.40 -1.28 -9.66
C LYS A 50 19.75 0.08 -9.91
N PRO A 51 19.92 0.67 -11.10
CA PRO A 51 19.09 1.81 -11.51
C PRO A 51 17.61 1.42 -11.45
N TYR A 52 16.79 2.30 -10.88
CA TYR A 52 15.34 2.15 -10.84
C TYR A 52 14.68 3.47 -11.26
N ALA A 53 13.47 3.36 -11.74
CA ALA A 53 12.60 4.47 -12.07
C ALA A 53 11.50 4.63 -11.00
N LYS A 54 10.78 5.75 -11.04
CA LYS A 54 9.75 6.02 -10.05
C LYS A 54 8.62 4.98 -10.10
N GLU A 55 8.32 4.48 -11.29
CA GLU A 55 7.32 3.45 -11.55
C GLU A 55 7.67 2.11 -10.88
N ASP A 56 8.96 1.83 -10.66
CA ASP A 56 9.41 0.64 -9.94
C ASP A 56 9.06 0.73 -8.45
N ILE A 57 9.07 1.94 -7.87
CA ILE A 57 8.63 2.18 -6.49
C ILE A 57 7.14 1.83 -6.37
N ASP A 58 6.31 2.39 -7.25
CA ASP A 58 4.86 2.15 -7.22
C ASP A 58 4.52 0.65 -7.36
N SER A 59 5.22 -0.06 -8.26
CA SER A 59 5.02 -1.49 -8.47
C SER A 59 5.46 -2.34 -7.26
N LEU A 60 6.57 -1.97 -6.62
CA LEU A 60 7.06 -2.68 -5.45
C LEU A 60 6.19 -2.39 -4.22
N SER A 61 5.73 -1.14 -4.04
CA SER A 61 4.76 -0.77 -3.00
C SER A 61 3.49 -1.61 -3.09
N ALA A 62 2.91 -1.77 -4.29
CA ALA A 62 1.74 -2.63 -4.47
C ALA A 62 1.99 -4.09 -4.07
N SER A 63 3.20 -4.60 -4.35
CA SER A 63 3.60 -5.97 -4.00
C SER A 63 3.77 -6.14 -2.49
N ILE A 64 4.38 -5.16 -1.81
CA ILE A 64 4.55 -5.15 -0.35
C ILE A 64 3.19 -5.08 0.35
N ILE A 65 2.29 -4.20 -0.11
CA ILE A 65 0.91 -4.10 0.41
C ILE A 65 0.21 -5.47 0.34
N LEU A 66 0.30 -6.16 -0.79
CA LEU A 66 -0.31 -7.49 -0.93
C LEU A 66 0.35 -8.51 0.00
N GLN A 67 1.67 -8.49 0.12
CA GLN A 67 2.41 -9.39 1.00
C GLN A 67 1.98 -9.20 2.46
N ASP A 68 1.97 -7.96 2.95
CA ASP A 68 1.57 -7.63 4.32
C ASP A 68 0.14 -8.11 4.61
N TYR A 69 -0.80 -7.87 3.69
CA TYR A 69 -2.17 -8.36 3.83
C TYR A 69 -2.24 -9.90 3.97
N LEU A 70 -1.50 -10.63 3.13
CA LEU A 70 -1.47 -12.08 3.18
C LEU A 70 -0.83 -12.61 4.48
N GLU A 71 0.19 -11.92 5.00
CA GLU A 71 0.85 -12.26 6.26
C GLU A 71 -0.09 -12.03 7.46
N ILE A 72 -0.81 -10.90 7.49
CA ILE A 72 -1.84 -10.63 8.51
C ILE A 72 -2.94 -11.69 8.48
N GLN A 73 -3.46 -12.03 7.30
CA GLN A 73 -4.50 -13.06 7.15
C GLN A 73 -4.02 -14.45 7.59
N ARG A 74 -2.76 -14.81 7.30
CA ARG A 74 -2.17 -16.06 7.77
C ARG A 74 -2.03 -16.11 9.29
N ALA A 75 -1.63 -15.02 9.92
CA ALA A 75 -1.48 -14.93 11.37
C ALA A 75 -2.84 -14.93 12.09
N ALA A 76 -3.86 -14.30 11.51
CA ALA A 76 -5.21 -14.24 12.08
C ALA A 76 -5.99 -15.58 11.96
N GLY A 77 -5.58 -16.45 11.03
CA GLY A 77 -6.15 -17.78 10.84
C GLY A 77 -5.56 -18.89 11.72
N GLN A 78 -4.67 -18.55 12.67
CA GLN A 78 -4.07 -19.47 13.65
C GLN A 78 -4.70 -19.34 15.04
#